data_AF-A0A9X7FXU9-F1
#
_entry.id   AF-A0A9X7FXU9-F1
#
_cell.length_a   1.000
_cell.length_b   1.000
_cell.length_c   1.000
_cell.angle_alpha   90.00
_cell.angle_beta   90.00
_cell.angle_gamma   90.00
#
_symmetry.space_group_name_H-M   'P 1'
#
loop_
_entity.id
_entity.type
_entity.pdbx_description
1 polymer ?
#
loop_
_entity_poly.entity_id
_entity_poly.type
_entity_poly.pdbx_seq_one_letter_code
_entity_poly.pdbx_strand_id
1 'polypeptide(L)' 'MSEYVIYLSSEETPKDVHNSYGYWGGKILSSGGMRYPSIGVCSDKKDVKKYKSKKRAENMAEKLADRCFYVLSWVVEEIE' A
#
# COMPACT_ATOMS: atom_id res chain seq x y z
N MET A 1 3.68 18.94 -8.74
CA MET A 1 3.54 17.73 -9.57
C MET A 1 2.90 16.71 -8.67
N SER A 2 1.71 16.22 -8.99
CA SER A 2 1.01 15.27 -8.13
C SER A 2 1.84 14.00 -7.91
N GLU A 3 1.88 13.53 -6.68
CA GLU A 3 2.45 12.24 -6.33
C GLU A 3 1.31 11.27 -5.98
N TYR A 4 1.58 9.98 -6.06
CA TYR A 4 0.59 8.94 -5.80
C TYR A 4 1.12 8.00 -4.71
N VAL A 5 0.27 7.63 -3.78
CA VAL A 5 0.56 6.65 -2.73
C VAL A 5 -0.44 5.49 -2.81
N ILE A 6 -0.05 4.36 -2.25
CA ILE A 6 -0.89 3.17 -2.21
C ILE A 6 -1.31 2.96 -0.77
N TYR A 7 -2.60 2.88 -0.51
CA TYR A 7 -3.16 2.46 0.77
C TYR A 7 -3.62 1.00 0.65
N LEU A 8 -3.17 0.17 1.58
CA LEU A 8 -3.41 -1.27 1.61
C LEU A 8 -4.41 -1.59 2.73
N SER A 9 -5.28 -2.58 2.53
CA SER A 9 -6.29 -2.99 3.50
C SER A 9 -6.32 -4.51 3.69
N SER A 10 -6.64 -4.95 4.92
CA SER A 10 -6.96 -6.36 5.23
C SER A 10 -8.41 -6.68 4.95
N GLU A 11 -9.20 -5.69 4.56
CA GLU A 11 -10.63 -5.81 4.30
C GLU A 11 -10.91 -5.71 2.80
N GLU A 12 -12.07 -6.20 2.36
CA GLU A 12 -12.51 -6.06 0.97
C GLU A 12 -12.69 -4.60 0.55
N THR A 13 -13.09 -3.74 1.50
CA THR A 13 -13.26 -2.29 1.31
C THR A 13 -12.09 -1.52 1.95
N PRO A 14 -11.22 -0.85 1.16
CA PRO A 14 -10.16 -0.02 1.72
C PRO A 14 -10.73 1.14 2.54
N LYS A 15 -10.05 1.49 3.64
CA LYS A 15 -10.33 2.62 4.55
C LYS A 15 -11.53 2.46 5.50
N ASP A 16 -12.18 1.30 5.53
CA ASP A 16 -13.14 1.00 6.60
C ASP A 16 -12.39 0.69 7.91
N VAL A 17 -12.93 1.17 9.02
CA VAL A 17 -12.17 1.90 10.06
C VAL A 17 -11.40 1.01 11.05
N HIS A 18 -11.32 -0.30 10.83
CA HIS A 18 -10.85 -1.23 11.86
C HIS A 18 -9.66 -2.12 11.49
N ASN A 19 -9.44 -2.44 10.20
CA ASN A 19 -8.43 -3.42 9.78
C ASN A 19 -7.66 -2.97 8.53
N SER A 20 -7.18 -1.74 8.52
CA SER A 20 -6.36 -1.23 7.43
C SER A 20 -4.86 -1.46 7.64
N TYR A 21 -4.14 -1.97 6.62
CA TYR A 21 -2.68 -2.06 6.61
C TYR A 21 -2.02 -0.69 6.52
N GLY A 22 -2.68 0.32 5.96
CA GLY A 22 -2.11 1.67 5.82
C GLY A 22 -1.28 1.83 4.55
N TYR A 23 -0.48 2.89 4.50
CA TYR A 23 0.21 3.33 3.29
C TYR A 23 1.47 2.52 3.00
N TRP A 24 1.65 2.11 1.76
CA TRP A 24 2.78 1.33 1.29
C TRP A 24 4.13 2.03 1.52
N GLY A 25 5.04 1.38 2.25
CA GLY A 25 6.38 1.89 2.58
C GLY A 25 7.50 1.50 1.62
N GLY A 26 7.20 0.80 0.52
CA GLY A 26 8.18 0.54 -0.55
C GLY A 26 9.05 -0.71 -0.38
N LYS A 27 8.91 -1.49 0.70
CA LYS A 27 9.68 -2.72 0.95
C LYS A 27 8.79 -3.90 1.30
N ILE A 28 9.09 -5.07 0.75
CA ILE A 28 8.44 -6.33 1.14
C ILE A 28 9.38 -7.04 2.12
N LEU A 29 8.88 -7.32 3.31
CA LEU A 29 9.53 -8.11 4.36
C LEU A 29 9.13 -9.58 4.23
N SER A 30 9.89 -10.49 4.82
CA SER A 30 9.54 -11.91 4.88
C SER A 30 9.85 -12.46 6.27
N SER A 31 8.88 -13.14 6.87
CA SER A 31 9.00 -13.75 8.20
C SER A 31 8.15 -15.02 8.26
N GLY A 32 8.71 -16.11 8.76
CA GLY A 32 7.99 -17.39 8.89
C GLY A 32 7.42 -17.95 7.57
N GLY A 33 8.08 -17.69 6.44
CA GLY A 33 7.60 -18.10 5.10
C GLY A 33 6.51 -17.21 4.51
N MET A 34 6.01 -16.24 5.27
CA MET A 34 5.03 -15.24 4.81
C MET A 34 5.74 -13.94 4.43
N ARG A 35 5.22 -13.26 3.40
CA ARG A 35 5.71 -11.94 2.94
C ARG A 35 4.79 -10.86 3.50
N TYR A 36 5.32 -9.70 3.91
CA TYR A 36 4.60 -8.55 4.52
C TYR A 36 5.01 -7.22 3.89
N PRO A 37 4.11 -6.32 3.45
CA PRO A 37 4.51 -4.99 3.03
C PRO A 37 4.93 -4.19 4.25
N SER A 38 6.01 -3.43 4.13
CA SER A 38 6.27 -2.32 5.04
C SER A 38 5.16 -1.28 4.85
N ILE A 39 4.65 -0.75 5.95
CA ILE A 39 3.50 0.16 5.94
C ILE A 39 3.74 1.37 6.85
N GLY A 40 3.16 2.51 6.48
CA GLY A 40 3.07 3.72 7.28
C GLY A 40 1.62 4.05 7.59
N VAL A 41 1.35 4.65 8.76
CA VAL A 41 -0.01 5.02 9.16
C VAL A 41 -0.56 6.28 8.48
N CYS A 42 0.28 7.10 7.84
CA CYS A 42 -0.13 8.33 7.14
C CYS A 42 0.71 8.55 5.88
N SER A 43 0.11 9.13 4.84
CA SER A 43 0.73 9.45 3.54
C SER A 43 1.89 10.43 3.63
N ASP A 44 1.91 11.28 4.66
CA ASP A 44 2.91 12.35 4.82
C ASP A 44 4.25 11.85 5.37
N LYS A 45 4.28 10.59 5.82
CA LYS A 45 5.51 10.04 6.38
C LYS A 45 6.54 9.85 5.27
N LYS A 46 7.79 10.20 5.58
CA LYS A 46 8.93 10.10 4.66
C LYS A 46 9.23 8.66 4.20
N ASP A 47 8.77 7.67 4.95
CA ASP A 47 8.94 6.26 4.64
C ASP A 47 7.83 5.70 3.74
N VAL A 48 6.77 6.47 3.44
CA VAL A 48 5.75 6.08 2.46
C VAL A 48 6.32 6.22 1.05
N LYS A 49 6.10 5.18 0.24
CA LYS A 49 6.54 5.14 -1.14
C LYS A 49 5.60 5.97 -2.00
N LYS A 50 6.17 7.05 -2.54
CA LYS A 50 5.50 7.93 -3.50
C LYS A 50 5.84 7.56 -4.95
N TYR A 51 4.85 7.65 -5.82
CA TYR A 51 4.94 7.37 -7.24
C TYR A 51 4.64 8.63 -8.03
N LYS A 52 5.38 8.86 -9.12
CA LYS A 52 5.13 10.01 -10.04
C LYS A 52 4.01 9.74 -11.06
N SER A 53 3.35 8.59 -10.98
CA SER A 53 2.36 8.15 -11.95
C SER A 53 1.37 7.20 -11.28
N LYS A 54 0.07 7.50 -11.42
CA LYS A 54 -1.03 6.66 -10.94
C LYS A 54 -0.92 5.22 -11.43
N LYS A 55 -0.72 5.04 -12.74
CA LYS A 55 -0.55 3.71 -13.37
C LYS A 55 0.60 2.90 -12.77
N ARG A 56 1.70 3.55 -12.37
CA ARG A 56 2.82 2.86 -11.70
C ARG A 56 2.46 2.44 -10.28
N ALA A 57 1.65 3.24 -9.57
CA ALA A 57 1.15 2.90 -8.25
C ALA A 57 0.17 1.73 -8.33
N GLU A 58 -0.79 1.76 -9.26
CA GLU A 58 -1.77 0.68 -9.50
C GLU A 58 -1.07 -0.66 -9.83
N ASN A 59 -0.16 -0.65 -10.82
CA ASN A 59 0.60 -1.85 -11.18
C ASN A 59 1.44 -2.41 -10.01
N MET A 60 1.85 -1.56 -9.05
CA MET A 60 2.53 -2.05 -7.86
C MET A 60 1.54 -2.59 -6.83
N ALA A 61 0.39 -1.94 -6.66
CA ALA A 61 -0.65 -2.36 -5.74
C ALA A 61 -1.17 -3.76 -6.10
N GLU A 62 -1.40 -4.03 -7.40
CA GLU A 62 -1.73 -5.37 -7.90
C GLU A 62 -0.65 -6.40 -7.55
N LYS A 63 0.63 -6.08 -7.81
CA LYS A 63 1.75 -6.97 -7.45
C LYS A 63 1.86 -7.21 -5.95
N LEU A 64 1.48 -6.22 -5.13
CA LEU A 64 1.45 -6.39 -3.69
C LEU A 64 0.33 -7.34 -3.32
N ALA A 65 -0.90 -7.14 -3.80
CA ALA A 65 -2.02 -8.05 -3.58
C ALA A 65 -1.69 -9.50 -3.96
N ASP A 66 -1.04 -9.73 -5.11
CA ASP A 66 -0.63 -11.08 -5.55
C ASP A 66 0.42 -11.74 -4.64
N ARG A 67 1.30 -10.94 -4.02
CA ARG A 67 2.47 -11.44 -3.26
C ARG A 67 2.25 -11.46 -1.75
N CYS A 68 1.27 -10.71 -1.28
CA CYS A 68 1.02 -10.37 0.11
C CYS A 68 -0.38 -10.87 0.48
N PHE A 69 -0.49 -12.11 0.94
CA PHE A 69 -1.79 -12.80 1.10
C PHE A 69 -2.82 -12.09 1.98
N TYR A 70 -2.41 -11.20 2.88
CA TYR A 70 -3.31 -10.44 3.73
C TYR A 70 -3.69 -9.07 3.13
N VAL A 71 -3.11 -8.66 2.00
CA VAL A 71 -3.58 -7.47 1.28
C VAL A 71 -4.79 -7.92 0.47
N LEU A 72 -5.99 -7.71 1.02
CA LEU A 72 -7.24 -8.09 0.36
C LEU A 72 -7.73 -7.01 -0.61
N SER A 73 -7.45 -5.75 -0.31
CA SER A 73 -7.78 -4.64 -1.20
C SER A 73 -6.78 -3.50 -1.08
N TRP A 74 -6.82 -2.59 -2.05
CA TRP A 74 -5.95 -1.43 -2.12
C TRP A 74 -6.66 -0.25 -2.79
N VAL A 75 -6.19 0.96 -2.49
CA VAL A 75 -6.59 2.17 -3.19
C VAL A 75 -5.35 3.02 -3.48
N VAL A 76 -5.34 3.67 -4.64
CA VAL A 76 -4.30 4.64 -5.00
C VAL A 76 -4.85 6.04 -4.76
N GLU A 77 -4.09 6.83 -4.01
CA GLU A 77 -4.45 8.19 -3.65
C GLU A 77 -3.47 9.15 -4.29
N GLU A 78 -4.01 10.24 -4.83
CA GLU A 78 -3.23 11.38 -5.28
C GLU A 78 -2.96 12.31 -4.09
N ILE A 79 -1.71 12.75 -3.95
CA ILE A 79 -1.26 13.66 -2.91
C ILE A 79 -0.49 14.83 -3.55
N GLU A 80 -0.56 15.99 -2.89
CA GLU A 80 0.12 17.23 -3.30
C GLU A 80 1.52 17.37 -2.68
#